data_AF-A0A1S9C8V8-F1
#
_entry.id   AF-A0A1S9C8V8-F1
#
_cell.length_a   1.000
_cell.length_b   1.000
_cell.length_c   1.000
_cell.angle_alpha   90.00
_cell.angle_beta   90.00
_cell.angle_gamma   90.00
#
_symmetry.space_group_name_H-M   'P 1'
#
loop_
_entity.id
_entity.type
_entity.pdbx_description
1 polymer ?
#
loop_
_entity_poly.entity_id
_entity_poly.type
_entity_poly.pdbx_seq_one_letter_code
_entity_poly.pdbx_strand_id
1 'polypeptide(L)'
;MRKRLEYAKNIKARKRRRKYIINIVTLLLIIAAIVVIIPNGYMVKVAGKNIGVIENKEILDECLDVVMAQWRQQYDTDVKIEYEGEIKLVPFKMFNSNKITPDYLTTYLREHLGAMVEFQQLYIDDELIGIIESEKVLEELLNELTIKYYGEPVETKFITKLKIKPYFANPKAVMDLDDLVEIALKTKPVHVEYKVRSGDTLSTIAQSLRINREEITKNNPKIKNDVVILNSVIDIVAEIPKIDIVRADKDEAREFMVYIE
;
A
#
# COMPACT_ATOMS: atom_id res chain seq x y z
N MET A 1 -59.58 -40.40 -66.72
CA MET A 1 -59.75 -39.87 -65.34
C MET A 1 -58.53 -40.09 -64.44
N ARG A 2 -57.92 -41.30 -64.41
CA ARG A 2 -56.75 -41.63 -63.56
C ARG A 2 -55.52 -40.72 -63.72
N LYS A 3 -55.11 -40.41 -64.96
CA LYS A 3 -53.97 -39.49 -65.22
C LYS A 3 -54.15 -38.07 -64.64
N ARG A 4 -55.39 -37.56 -64.58
CA ARG A 4 -55.69 -36.23 -63.98
C ARG A 4 -55.64 -36.25 -62.45
N LEU A 5 -56.03 -37.37 -61.83
CA LEU A 5 -55.95 -37.59 -60.38
C LEU A 5 -54.50 -37.77 -59.91
N GLU A 6 -53.67 -38.51 -60.65
CA GLU A 6 -52.23 -38.62 -60.39
C GLU A 6 -51.50 -37.28 -60.55
N TYR A 7 -51.83 -36.53 -61.60
CA TYR A 7 -51.28 -35.18 -61.81
C TYR A 7 -51.62 -34.23 -60.65
N ALA A 8 -52.87 -34.22 -60.20
CA ALA A 8 -53.30 -33.40 -59.06
C ALA A 8 -52.64 -33.84 -57.72
N LYS A 9 -52.43 -35.15 -57.52
CA LYS A 9 -51.73 -35.71 -56.35
C LYS A 9 -50.25 -35.31 -56.34
N ASN A 10 -49.59 -35.34 -57.50
CA ASN A 10 -48.20 -34.90 -57.67
C ASN A 10 -48.04 -33.39 -57.46
N ILE A 11 -48.99 -32.56 -57.87
CA ILE A 11 -48.99 -31.11 -57.58
C ILE A 11 -49.15 -30.84 -56.08
N LYS A 12 -50.08 -31.53 -55.40
CA LYS A 12 -50.27 -31.40 -53.94
C LYS A 12 -49.04 -31.88 -53.15
N ALA A 13 -48.43 -32.99 -53.57
CA ALA A 13 -47.18 -33.49 -52.99
C ALA A 13 -46.00 -32.53 -53.22
N ARG A 14 -45.88 -31.94 -54.42
CA ARG A 14 -44.88 -30.90 -54.74
C ARG A 14 -45.08 -29.63 -53.93
N LYS A 15 -46.33 -29.20 -53.71
CA LYS A 15 -46.67 -28.07 -52.82
C LYS A 15 -46.32 -28.35 -51.36
N ARG A 16 -46.60 -29.56 -50.85
CA ARG A 16 -46.21 -29.97 -49.48
C ARG A 16 -44.69 -30.02 -49.33
N ARG A 17 -43.96 -30.67 -50.25
CA ARG A 17 -42.49 -30.69 -50.26
C ARG A 17 -41.89 -29.28 -50.32
N ARG A 18 -42.44 -28.40 -51.17
CA ARG A 18 -42.02 -26.98 -51.23
C ARG A 18 -42.26 -26.25 -49.90
N LYS A 19 -43.40 -26.50 -49.23
CA LYS A 19 -43.69 -25.94 -47.89
C LYS A 19 -42.68 -26.43 -46.83
N TYR A 20 -42.32 -27.71 -46.84
CA TYR A 20 -41.28 -28.24 -45.94
C TYR A 20 -39.90 -27.61 -46.21
N ILE A 21 -39.51 -27.47 -47.48
CA ILE A 21 -38.25 -26.81 -47.85
C ILE A 21 -38.23 -25.35 -47.38
N ILE A 22 -39.32 -24.61 -47.59
CA ILE A 22 -39.43 -23.21 -47.11
C ILE A 22 -39.34 -23.15 -45.58
N ASN A 23 -40.00 -24.07 -44.87
CA ASN A 23 -39.94 -24.14 -43.41
C ASN A 23 -38.52 -24.46 -42.90
N ILE A 24 -37.78 -25.34 -43.58
CA ILE A 24 -36.39 -25.67 -43.22
C ILE A 24 -35.47 -24.46 -43.48
N VAL A 25 -35.60 -23.81 -44.64
CA VAL A 25 -34.79 -22.63 -44.98
C VAL A 25 -35.05 -21.49 -44.01
N THR A 26 -36.32 -21.24 -43.67
CA THR A 26 -36.68 -20.22 -42.68
C THR A 26 -36.12 -20.55 -41.30
N LEU A 27 -36.18 -21.81 -40.86
CA LEU A 27 -35.57 -22.25 -39.61
C LEU A 27 -34.04 -22.04 -39.62
N LEU A 28 -33.35 -22.39 -40.70
CA LEU A 28 -31.90 -22.18 -40.84
C LEU A 28 -31.51 -20.70 -40.81
N LEU A 29 -32.31 -19.83 -41.46
CA LEU A 29 -32.10 -18.39 -41.40
C LEU A 29 -32.28 -17.83 -39.99
N ILE A 30 -33.25 -18.34 -39.22
CA ILE A 30 -33.45 -17.96 -37.82
C ILE A 30 -32.26 -18.41 -36.96
N ILE A 31 -31.79 -19.64 -37.12
CA ILE A 31 -30.61 -20.15 -36.40
C ILE A 31 -29.37 -19.32 -36.73
N ALA A 32 -29.13 -19.03 -38.01
CA ALA A 32 -28.02 -18.19 -38.44
C ALA A 32 -28.10 -16.78 -37.83
N ALA A 33 -29.29 -16.16 -37.81
CA ALA A 33 -29.51 -14.87 -37.18
C ALA A 33 -29.22 -14.91 -35.67
N ILE A 34 -29.65 -15.96 -34.97
CA ILE A 34 -29.37 -16.16 -33.54
C ILE A 34 -27.86 -16.30 -33.29
N VAL A 35 -27.15 -17.10 -34.09
CA VAL A 35 -25.69 -17.28 -33.97
C VAL A 35 -24.94 -15.96 -34.18
N VAL A 36 -25.40 -15.11 -35.09
CA VAL A 36 -24.81 -13.78 -35.30
C VAL A 36 -24.96 -12.90 -34.05
N ILE A 37 -26.08 -12.99 -33.33
CA ILE A 37 -26.38 -12.15 -32.16
C ILE A 37 -25.70 -12.67 -30.88
N ILE A 38 -25.48 -13.99 -30.76
CA ILE A 38 -24.88 -14.58 -29.55
C ILE A 38 -23.42 -14.08 -29.35
N PRO A 39 -23.09 -13.56 -28.16
CA PRO A 39 -21.72 -13.23 -27.77
C PRO A 39 -20.81 -14.45 -27.85
N ASN A 40 -19.61 -14.27 -28.39
CA ASN A 40 -18.58 -15.30 -28.53
C ASN A 40 -17.22 -14.85 -27.97
N GLY A 41 -17.23 -13.85 -27.09
CA GLY A 41 -16.07 -13.32 -26.40
C GLY A 41 -16.46 -12.31 -25.33
N TYR A 42 -15.46 -11.65 -24.75
CA TYR A 42 -15.62 -10.69 -23.68
C TYR A 42 -14.91 -9.38 -24.01
N MET A 43 -15.63 -8.27 -23.98
CA MET A 43 -15.06 -6.93 -24.05
C MET A 43 -14.39 -6.61 -22.72
N VAL A 44 -13.08 -6.34 -22.75
CA VAL A 44 -12.32 -5.83 -21.62
C VAL A 44 -12.52 -4.32 -21.53
N LYS A 45 -12.95 -3.86 -20.36
CA LYS A 45 -13.06 -2.46 -20.01
C LYS A 45 -12.14 -2.14 -18.84
N VAL A 46 -11.40 -1.04 -18.92
CA VAL A 46 -10.56 -0.52 -17.84
C VAL A 46 -10.94 0.95 -17.64
N ALA A 47 -11.27 1.34 -16.40
CA ALA A 47 -11.73 2.70 -16.08
C ALA A 47 -12.89 3.18 -16.99
N GLY A 48 -13.77 2.26 -17.40
CA GLY A 48 -14.88 2.54 -18.31
C GLY A 48 -14.53 2.62 -19.81
N LYS A 49 -13.25 2.59 -20.19
CA LYS A 49 -12.79 2.61 -21.59
C LYS A 49 -12.78 1.19 -22.18
N ASN A 50 -13.31 1.04 -23.40
CA ASN A 50 -13.27 -0.23 -24.14
C ASN A 50 -11.86 -0.46 -24.71
N ILE A 51 -11.21 -1.56 -24.32
CA ILE A 51 -9.84 -1.88 -24.74
C ILE A 51 -9.86 -2.83 -25.95
N GLY A 52 -10.71 -3.85 -25.89
CA GLY A 52 -10.84 -4.83 -26.96
C GLY A 52 -11.52 -6.12 -26.48
N VAL A 53 -11.65 -7.09 -27.37
CA VAL A 53 -12.38 -8.35 -27.11
C VAL A 53 -11.42 -9.53 -27.03
N ILE A 54 -11.56 -10.34 -25.97
CA ILE A 54 -10.83 -11.60 -25.73
C ILE A 54 -11.76 -12.81 -25.82
N GLU A 55 -11.20 -14.00 -26.07
CA GLU A 55 -11.98 -15.21 -26.39
C GLU A 55 -12.70 -15.79 -25.16
N ASN A 56 -12.00 -15.81 -24.04
CA ASN A 56 -12.48 -16.30 -22.76
C ASN A 56 -11.97 -15.38 -21.64
N LYS A 57 -12.41 -15.65 -20.41
CA LYS A 57 -12.02 -14.84 -19.25
C LYS A 57 -10.59 -15.14 -18.76
N GLU A 58 -10.14 -16.38 -18.97
CA GLU A 58 -8.81 -16.86 -18.53
C GLU A 58 -7.68 -16.01 -19.13
N ILE A 59 -7.82 -15.53 -20.37
CA ILE A 59 -6.85 -14.63 -21.00
C ILE A 59 -6.61 -13.36 -20.16
N LEU A 60 -7.66 -12.78 -19.56
CA LEU A 60 -7.49 -11.60 -18.70
C LEU A 60 -6.69 -11.97 -17.45
N ASP A 61 -7.05 -13.07 -16.80
CA ASP A 61 -6.42 -13.52 -15.57
C ASP A 61 -4.92 -13.81 -15.81
N GLU A 62 -4.58 -14.53 -16.89
CA GLU A 62 -3.20 -14.77 -17.30
C GLU A 62 -2.41 -13.47 -17.58
N CYS A 63 -3.04 -12.50 -18.26
CA CYS A 63 -2.39 -11.21 -18.51
C CYS A 63 -2.13 -10.45 -17.19
N LEU A 64 -3.08 -10.46 -16.25
CA LEU A 64 -2.91 -9.82 -14.95
C LEU A 64 -1.82 -10.51 -14.13
N ASP A 65 -1.76 -11.84 -14.16
CA ASP A 65 -0.70 -12.61 -13.49
C ASP A 65 0.69 -12.24 -14.04
N VAL A 66 0.82 -12.11 -15.37
CA VAL A 66 2.06 -11.66 -16.00
C VAL A 66 2.43 -10.24 -15.56
N VAL A 67 1.48 -9.31 -15.54
CA VAL A 67 1.72 -7.93 -15.08
C VAL A 67 2.15 -7.91 -13.61
N MET A 68 1.45 -8.64 -12.74
CA MET A 68 1.80 -8.74 -11.33
C MET A 68 3.18 -9.37 -11.12
N ALA A 69 3.53 -10.42 -11.87
CA ALA A 69 4.86 -11.03 -11.81
C ALA A 69 5.97 -10.06 -12.23
N GLN A 70 5.74 -9.27 -13.29
CA GLN A 70 6.69 -8.24 -13.72
C GLN A 70 6.88 -7.15 -12.67
N TRP A 71 5.80 -6.68 -12.04
CA TRP A 71 5.90 -5.69 -10.98
C TRP A 71 6.55 -6.26 -9.70
N ARG A 72 6.22 -7.48 -9.28
CA ARG A 72 6.91 -8.15 -8.16
C ARG A 72 8.41 -8.24 -8.40
N GLN A 73 8.81 -8.59 -9.62
CA GLN A 73 10.22 -8.62 -10.00
C GLN A 73 10.85 -7.21 -9.99
N GLN A 74 10.11 -6.19 -10.43
CA GLN A 74 10.60 -4.82 -10.47
C GLN A 74 10.79 -4.22 -9.06
N TYR A 75 9.85 -4.48 -8.15
CA TYR A 75 9.84 -3.89 -6.80
C TYR A 75 10.43 -4.79 -5.72
N ASP A 76 10.76 -6.05 -6.05
CA ASP A 76 11.29 -7.07 -5.13
C ASP A 76 10.43 -7.28 -3.87
N THR A 77 9.11 -7.14 -4.02
CA THR A 77 8.13 -7.31 -2.94
C THR A 77 6.75 -7.63 -3.53
N ASP A 78 5.78 -7.90 -2.66
CA ASP A 78 4.41 -8.16 -3.08
C ASP A 78 3.71 -6.89 -3.59
N VAL A 79 2.82 -7.09 -4.57
CA VAL A 79 2.11 -6.01 -5.25
C VAL A 79 0.64 -6.35 -5.42
N LYS A 80 -0.19 -5.29 -5.53
CA LYS A 80 -1.60 -5.35 -5.89
C LYS A 80 -1.88 -4.37 -7.02
N ILE A 81 -2.92 -4.65 -7.80
CA ILE A 81 -3.37 -3.73 -8.84
C ILE A 81 -4.14 -2.57 -8.20
N GLU A 82 -3.71 -1.35 -8.49
CA GLU A 82 -4.46 -0.16 -8.16
C GLU A 82 -5.76 -0.15 -8.97
N TYR A 83 -6.90 -0.02 -8.28
CA TYR A 83 -8.24 -0.01 -8.89
C TYR A 83 -8.60 -1.29 -9.66
N GLU A 84 -8.24 -2.48 -9.15
CA GLU A 84 -8.64 -3.77 -9.73
C GLU A 84 -10.15 -3.84 -10.08
N GLY A 85 -11.02 -3.25 -9.25
CA GLY A 85 -12.46 -3.19 -9.47
C GLY A 85 -12.92 -2.36 -10.69
N GLU A 86 -12.03 -1.62 -11.34
CA GLU A 86 -12.29 -0.90 -12.59
C GLU A 86 -12.13 -1.78 -13.83
N ILE A 87 -11.52 -2.96 -13.68
CA ILE A 87 -11.38 -3.95 -14.75
C ILE A 87 -12.69 -4.74 -14.83
N LYS A 88 -13.35 -4.67 -15.99
CA LYS A 88 -14.66 -5.30 -16.21
C LYS A 88 -14.68 -6.11 -17.50
N LEU A 89 -15.27 -7.29 -17.41
CA LEU A 89 -15.56 -8.14 -18.57
C LEU A 89 -17.05 -8.08 -18.89
N VAL A 90 -17.37 -7.72 -20.13
CA VAL A 90 -18.76 -7.68 -20.62
C VAL A 90 -18.88 -8.65 -21.79
N PRO A 91 -19.83 -9.61 -21.79
CA PRO A 91 -20.07 -10.47 -22.94
C PRO A 91 -20.28 -9.65 -24.21
N PHE A 92 -19.53 -9.95 -25.26
CA PHE A 92 -19.52 -9.15 -26.49
C PHE A 92 -19.31 -10.00 -27.73
N LYS A 93 -19.70 -9.46 -28.89
CA LYS A 93 -19.45 -10.11 -30.18
C LYS A 93 -18.03 -9.83 -30.65
N MET A 94 -17.24 -10.90 -30.76
CA MET A 94 -15.89 -10.83 -31.28
C MET A 94 -15.88 -10.83 -32.81
N PHE A 95 -15.14 -9.86 -33.35
CA PHE A 95 -14.81 -9.72 -34.77
C PHE A 95 -13.29 -9.55 -34.91
N ASN A 96 -12.73 -9.81 -36.09
CA ASN A 96 -11.31 -9.56 -36.33
C ASN A 96 -10.89 -8.10 -36.12
N SER A 97 -11.82 -7.16 -36.23
CA SER A 97 -11.57 -5.72 -36.05
C SER A 97 -11.48 -5.26 -34.59
N ASN A 98 -12.01 -6.04 -33.64
CA ASN A 98 -12.03 -5.68 -32.21
C ASN A 98 -11.33 -6.70 -31.31
N LYS A 99 -10.92 -7.84 -31.86
CA LYS A 99 -10.11 -8.84 -31.16
C LYS A 99 -8.75 -8.26 -30.83
N ILE A 100 -8.31 -8.43 -29.59
CA ILE A 100 -6.97 -8.06 -29.13
C ILE A 100 -6.16 -9.31 -28.79
N THR A 101 -4.83 -9.17 -28.82
CA THR A 101 -3.91 -10.24 -28.41
C THR A 101 -3.61 -10.17 -26.91
N PRO A 102 -3.21 -11.29 -26.28
CA PRO A 102 -2.72 -11.28 -24.90
C PRO A 102 -1.55 -10.31 -24.68
N ASP A 103 -0.60 -10.24 -25.63
CA ASP A 103 0.56 -9.33 -25.53
C ASP A 103 0.14 -7.86 -25.50
N TYR A 104 -0.82 -7.47 -26.36
CA TYR A 104 -1.36 -6.12 -26.38
C TYR A 104 -2.08 -5.80 -25.07
N LEU A 105 -2.92 -6.73 -24.59
CA LEU A 105 -3.65 -6.55 -23.35
C LEU A 105 -2.70 -6.42 -22.15
N THR A 106 -1.72 -7.30 -22.04
CA THR A 106 -0.68 -7.27 -20.98
C THR A 106 0.06 -5.94 -20.98
N THR A 107 0.49 -5.47 -22.16
CA THR A 107 1.17 -4.18 -22.30
C THR A 107 0.27 -3.02 -21.88
N TYR A 108 -0.99 -3.02 -22.33
CA TYR A 108 -1.96 -1.99 -21.97
C TYR A 108 -2.18 -1.94 -20.46
N LEU A 109 -2.42 -3.09 -19.83
CA LEU A 109 -2.65 -3.20 -18.38
C LEU A 109 -1.46 -2.68 -17.59
N ARG A 110 -0.23 -3.10 -17.94
CA ARG A 110 1.00 -2.64 -17.29
C ARG A 110 1.22 -1.12 -17.39
N GLU A 111 0.88 -0.52 -18.53
CA GLU A 111 1.13 0.91 -18.78
C GLU A 111 0.05 1.83 -18.19
N HIS A 112 -1.16 1.32 -17.97
CA HIS A 112 -2.32 2.13 -17.59
C HIS A 112 -2.89 1.80 -16.21
N LEU A 113 -2.48 0.69 -15.60
CA LEU A 113 -2.82 0.37 -14.21
C LEU A 113 -1.69 0.81 -13.29
N GLY A 114 -2.05 1.26 -12.10
CA GLY A 114 -1.09 1.50 -11.03
C GLY A 114 -0.75 0.21 -10.29
N ALA A 115 0.45 0.14 -9.72
CA ALA A 115 0.83 -0.87 -8.75
C ALA A 115 0.74 -0.28 -7.34
N MET A 116 0.07 -1.00 -6.44
CA MET A 116 0.23 -0.80 -5.00
C MET A 116 1.28 -1.79 -4.51
N VAL A 117 2.37 -1.28 -3.94
CA VAL A 117 3.53 -2.04 -3.48
C VAL A 117 3.45 -2.21 -1.98
N GLU A 118 3.82 -3.38 -1.46
CA GLU A 118 3.86 -3.64 -0.03
C GLU A 118 5.03 -2.91 0.65
N PHE A 119 4.70 -1.98 1.53
CA PHE A 119 5.60 -1.19 2.37
C PHE A 119 5.22 -1.33 3.85
N GLN A 120 5.82 -0.53 4.71
CA GLN A 120 5.52 -0.48 6.14
C GLN A 120 4.96 0.89 6.54
N GLN A 121 3.83 0.91 7.25
CA GLN A 121 3.37 2.11 7.96
C GLN A 121 4.09 2.20 9.30
N LEU A 122 4.71 3.35 9.57
CA LEU A 122 5.37 3.65 10.83
C LEU A 122 4.42 4.38 11.78
N TYR A 123 4.26 3.85 12.97
CA TYR A 123 3.47 4.42 14.05
C TYR A 123 4.32 4.71 15.27
N ILE A 124 3.98 5.79 15.95
CA ILE A 124 4.41 6.08 17.32
C ILE A 124 3.16 6.04 18.17
N ASP A 125 3.15 5.13 19.14
CA ASP A 125 1.95 4.74 19.88
C ASP A 125 0.82 4.29 18.93
N ASP A 126 -0.13 5.18 18.61
CA ASP A 126 -1.23 4.96 17.66
C ASP A 126 -1.34 6.05 16.58
N GLU A 127 -0.38 6.99 16.53
CA GLU A 127 -0.32 8.04 15.52
C GLU A 127 0.49 7.55 14.30
N LEU A 128 -0.12 7.61 13.11
CA LEU A 128 0.57 7.31 11.86
C LEU A 128 1.56 8.45 11.54
N ILE A 129 2.84 8.09 11.46
CA ILE A 129 3.91 9.03 11.12
C ILE A 129 4.11 9.08 9.61
N GLY A 130 4.15 7.92 8.96
CA GLY A 130 4.44 7.84 7.53
C GLY A 130 4.47 6.41 7.00
N ILE A 131 4.79 6.29 5.72
CA ILE A 131 5.05 5.01 5.04
C ILE A 131 6.55 4.97 4.76
N ILE A 132 7.21 3.90 5.17
CA ILE A 132 8.63 3.64 4.95
C ILE A 132 8.80 2.38 4.11
N GLU A 133 9.89 2.30 3.35
CA GLU A 133 10.15 1.17 2.46
C GLU A 133 10.21 -0.16 3.21
N SER A 134 10.94 -0.18 4.32
CA SER A 134 11.17 -1.37 5.13
C SER A 134 11.66 -1.00 6.53
N GLU A 135 11.78 -1.99 7.41
CA GLU A 135 12.38 -1.83 8.73
C GLU A 135 13.82 -1.28 8.68
N LYS A 136 14.55 -1.52 7.58
CA LYS A 136 15.91 -1.02 7.37
C LYS A 136 16.00 0.51 7.44
N VAL A 137 14.94 1.22 7.03
CA VAL A 137 14.86 2.68 7.13
C VAL A 137 14.95 3.14 8.59
N LEU A 138 14.48 2.32 9.56
CA LEU A 138 14.61 2.63 10.98
C LEU A 138 16.05 2.50 11.48
N GLU A 139 16.84 1.58 10.92
CA GLU A 139 18.27 1.48 11.24
C GLU A 139 19.03 2.71 10.72
N GLU A 140 18.71 3.15 9.50
CA GLU A 140 19.27 4.36 8.90
C GLU A 140 18.88 5.62 9.69
N LEU A 141 17.60 5.72 10.11
CA LEU A 141 17.12 6.78 10.99
C LEU A 141 17.87 6.78 12.33
N LEU A 142 18.08 5.61 12.95
CA LEU A 142 18.79 5.49 14.22
C LEU A 142 20.23 6.03 14.09
N ASN A 143 20.91 5.70 13.00
CA ASN A 143 22.27 6.17 12.72
C ASN A 143 22.31 7.71 12.51
N GLU A 144 21.40 8.26 11.71
CA GLU A 144 21.30 9.70 11.49
C GLU A 144 21.05 10.47 12.79
N LEU A 145 20.11 10.01 13.61
CA LEU A 145 19.84 10.60 14.92
C LEU A 145 21.04 10.48 15.86
N THR A 146 21.75 9.35 15.81
CA THR A 146 22.96 9.12 16.62
C THR A 146 24.02 10.16 16.32
N ILE A 147 24.34 10.36 15.04
CA ILE A 147 25.34 11.34 14.61
C ILE A 147 24.90 12.75 14.99
N LYS A 148 23.61 13.09 14.82
CA LYS A 148 23.10 14.43 15.19
C LYS A 148 23.15 14.71 16.69
N TYR A 149 22.87 13.72 17.54
CA TYR A 149 22.85 13.92 18.99
C TYR A 149 24.21 13.78 19.66
N TYR A 150 25.07 12.87 19.18
CA TYR A 150 26.33 12.54 19.84
C TYR A 150 27.57 13.00 19.05
N GLY A 151 27.43 13.38 17.79
CA GLY A 151 28.53 13.82 16.92
C GLY A 151 29.46 12.70 16.45
N GLU A 152 29.27 11.46 16.93
CA GLU A 152 30.04 10.29 16.60
C GLU A 152 29.15 9.04 16.54
N PRO A 153 29.53 8.01 15.75
CA PRO A 153 28.78 6.75 15.69
C PRO A 153 29.01 5.96 16.99
N VAL A 154 28.03 6.01 17.88
CA VAL A 154 27.96 5.21 19.10
C VAL A 154 26.76 4.29 19.06
N GLU A 155 26.78 3.21 19.82
CA GLU A 155 25.65 2.29 19.91
C GLU A 155 24.48 2.98 20.62
N THR A 156 23.33 3.06 19.93
CA THR A 156 22.11 3.69 20.44
C THR A 156 20.90 2.79 20.22
N LYS A 157 19.80 3.12 20.88
CA LYS A 157 18.51 2.45 20.75
C LYS A 157 17.39 3.48 20.83
N PHE A 158 16.26 3.16 20.20
CA PHE A 158 15.03 3.94 20.35
C PHE A 158 14.48 3.78 21.78
N ILE A 159 14.15 4.90 22.43
CA ILE A 159 13.27 4.90 23.61
C ILE A 159 11.81 4.98 23.16
N THR A 160 11.55 5.78 22.12
CA THR A 160 10.22 5.89 21.55
C THR A 160 9.77 4.54 21.01
N LYS A 161 8.57 4.10 21.43
CA LYS A 161 7.99 2.83 20.98
C LYS A 161 7.49 2.96 19.55
N LEU A 162 8.30 2.47 18.61
CA LEU A 162 7.95 2.40 17.19
C LEU A 162 7.16 1.12 16.92
N LYS A 163 6.10 1.21 16.11
CA LYS A 163 5.37 0.05 15.58
C LYS A 163 5.31 0.16 14.07
N ILE A 164 5.63 -0.93 13.37
CA ILE A 164 5.46 -1.03 11.92
C ILE A 164 4.32 -1.98 11.57
N LYS A 165 3.59 -1.69 10.50
CA LYS A 165 2.53 -2.56 9.97
C LYS A 165 2.63 -2.64 8.44
N PRO A 166 2.54 -3.85 7.84
CA PRO A 166 2.50 -3.99 6.40
C PRO A 166 1.33 -3.21 5.78
N TYR A 167 1.59 -2.52 4.67
CA TYR A 167 0.59 -1.69 3.99
C TYR A 167 0.89 -1.58 2.50
N PHE A 168 -0.14 -1.75 1.67
CA PHE A 168 -0.04 -1.58 0.23
C PHE A 168 -0.28 -0.10 -0.13
N ALA A 169 0.71 0.54 -0.74
CA ALA A 169 0.61 1.94 -1.16
C ALA A 169 1.23 2.18 -2.54
N ASN A 170 0.91 3.32 -3.15
CA ASN A 170 1.64 3.77 -4.33
C ASN A 170 3.11 4.05 -3.93
N PRO A 171 4.12 3.66 -4.73
CA PRO A 171 5.53 3.95 -4.45
C PRO A 171 5.82 5.42 -4.15
N LYS A 172 5.05 6.35 -4.73
CA LYS A 172 5.19 7.80 -4.49
C LYS A 172 4.73 8.25 -3.10
N ALA A 173 4.10 7.38 -2.32
CA ALA A 173 3.63 7.67 -0.96
C ALA A 173 4.66 7.33 0.12
N VAL A 174 5.77 6.67 -0.26
CA VAL A 174 6.90 6.40 0.63
C VAL A 174 7.55 7.73 1.00
N MET A 175 7.84 7.89 2.29
CA MET A 175 8.52 9.05 2.84
C MET A 175 10.04 8.91 2.68
N ASP A 176 10.70 10.00 2.32
CA ASP A 176 12.16 10.06 2.27
C ASP A 176 12.76 10.05 3.69
N LEU A 177 13.95 9.48 3.85
CA LEU A 177 14.63 9.40 5.14
C LEU A 177 14.84 10.78 5.77
N ASP A 178 15.19 11.79 4.97
CA ASP A 178 15.40 13.16 5.45
C ASP A 178 14.13 13.76 6.06
N ASP A 179 12.96 13.55 5.43
CA ASP A 179 11.67 13.99 5.97
C ASP A 179 11.36 13.29 7.29
N LEU A 180 11.66 12.00 7.39
CA LEU A 180 11.49 11.23 8.62
C LEU A 180 12.41 11.74 9.73
N VAL A 181 13.66 12.09 9.40
CA VAL A 181 14.62 12.72 10.33
C VAL A 181 14.10 14.08 10.80
N GLU A 182 13.57 14.91 9.93
CA GLU A 182 12.98 16.20 10.32
C GLU A 182 11.78 16.01 11.26
N ILE A 183 10.91 15.05 10.97
CA ILE A 183 9.78 14.72 11.84
C ILE A 183 10.27 14.20 13.20
N ALA A 184 11.26 13.32 13.21
CA ALA A 184 11.86 12.76 14.42
C ALA A 184 12.39 13.86 15.37
N LEU A 185 13.04 14.88 14.81
CA LEU A 185 13.67 15.98 15.55
C LEU A 185 12.68 17.03 16.07
N LYS A 186 11.42 17.04 15.62
CA LYS A 186 10.42 17.97 16.16
C LYS A 186 10.20 17.68 17.64
N THR A 187 10.46 18.67 18.48
CA THR A 187 10.30 18.55 19.93
C THR A 187 8.96 19.09 20.40
N LYS A 188 8.54 18.63 21.57
CA LYS A 188 7.48 19.26 22.36
C LYS A 188 7.98 19.46 23.78
N PRO A 189 7.67 20.60 24.43
CA PRO A 189 7.95 20.78 25.85
C PRO A 189 7.02 19.88 26.66
N VAL A 190 7.59 19.07 27.53
CA VAL A 190 6.86 18.15 28.41
C VAL A 190 7.36 18.32 29.84
N HIS A 191 6.41 18.34 30.78
CA HIS A 191 6.70 18.30 32.21
C HIS A 191 6.93 16.85 32.65
N VAL A 192 8.09 16.59 33.21
CA VAL A 192 8.50 15.25 33.66
C VAL A 192 9.13 15.32 35.04
N GLU A 193 8.89 14.29 35.83
CA GLU A 193 9.56 14.08 37.10
C GLU A 193 10.71 13.09 36.92
N TYR A 194 11.90 13.47 37.39
CA TYR A 194 13.07 12.60 37.43
C TYR A 194 13.46 12.27 38.86
N LYS A 195 13.57 10.98 39.18
CA LYS A 195 14.02 10.52 40.50
C LYS A 195 15.53 10.28 40.50
N VAL A 196 16.24 11.08 41.29
CA VAL A 196 17.71 11.05 41.40
C VAL A 196 18.20 9.68 41.86
N ARG A 197 19.13 9.11 41.09
CA ARG A 197 19.76 7.81 41.33
C ARG A 197 21.15 7.98 41.94
N SER A 198 21.70 6.86 42.41
CA SER A 198 23.04 6.86 42.99
C SER A 198 24.09 7.16 41.92
N GLY A 199 24.96 8.14 42.18
CA GLY A 199 25.98 8.58 41.23
C GLY A 199 25.57 9.75 40.34
N ASP A 200 24.30 10.17 40.39
CA ASP A 200 23.84 11.34 39.68
C ASP A 200 24.45 12.63 40.25
N THR A 201 24.82 13.52 39.33
CA THR A 201 25.13 14.91 39.62
C THR A 201 24.20 15.79 38.78
N LEU A 202 24.03 17.05 39.15
CA LEU A 202 23.27 17.98 38.31
C LEU A 202 23.84 18.07 36.89
N SER A 203 25.16 17.91 36.71
CA SER A 203 25.82 17.92 35.40
C SER A 203 25.44 16.72 34.55
N THR A 204 25.51 15.51 35.13
CA THR A 204 25.25 14.27 34.41
C THR A 204 23.77 14.15 34.05
N ILE A 205 22.88 14.59 34.94
CA ILE A 205 21.44 14.69 34.67
C ILE A 205 21.20 15.67 33.51
N ALA A 206 21.69 16.91 33.62
CA ALA A 206 21.50 17.92 32.57
C ALA A 206 22.00 17.45 31.20
N GLN A 207 23.19 16.83 31.16
CA GLN A 207 23.77 16.30 29.93
C GLN A 207 22.93 15.18 29.33
N SER A 208 22.53 14.18 30.12
CA SER A 208 21.72 13.05 29.62
C SER A 208 20.33 13.51 29.17
N LEU A 209 19.77 14.53 29.83
CA LEU A 209 18.48 15.09 29.46
C LEU A 209 18.55 16.10 28.31
N ARG A 210 19.76 16.49 27.89
CA ARG A 210 20.02 17.51 26.85
C ARG A 210 19.36 18.85 27.18
N ILE A 211 19.40 19.25 28.46
CA ILE A 211 18.83 20.52 28.97
C ILE A 211 19.89 21.35 29.69
N ASN A 212 19.67 22.66 29.80
CA ASN A 212 20.56 23.53 30.56
C ASN A 212 20.35 23.32 32.07
N ARG A 213 21.45 23.26 32.84
CA ARG A 213 21.43 23.18 34.31
C ARG A 213 20.62 24.31 34.95
N GLU A 214 20.70 25.50 34.39
CA GLU A 214 19.99 26.69 34.89
C GLU A 214 18.46 26.51 34.79
N GLU A 215 18.00 25.79 33.79
CA GLU A 215 16.58 25.48 33.61
C GLU A 215 16.08 24.48 34.65
N ILE A 216 16.91 23.50 35.00
CA ILE A 216 16.65 22.56 36.09
C ILE A 216 16.52 23.31 37.42
N THR A 217 17.47 24.18 37.76
CA THR A 217 17.46 24.89 39.05
C THR A 217 16.36 25.94 39.15
N LYS A 218 15.97 26.56 38.02
CA LYS A 218 14.83 27.49 37.95
C LYS A 218 13.52 26.85 38.39
N ASN A 219 13.26 25.62 37.96
CA ASN A 219 12.05 24.88 38.33
C ASN A 219 12.19 24.20 39.71
N ASN A 220 13.42 24.05 40.21
CA ASN A 220 13.73 23.37 41.47
C ASN A 220 14.52 24.27 42.44
N PRO A 221 13.91 25.33 43.02
CA PRO A 221 14.60 26.26 43.92
C PRO A 221 15.12 25.61 45.22
N LYS A 222 14.74 24.35 45.48
CA LYS A 222 15.24 23.54 46.60
C LYS A 222 16.68 23.04 46.35
N ILE A 223 17.11 22.95 45.09
CA ILE A 223 18.49 22.56 44.73
C ILE A 223 19.40 23.75 45.05
N LYS A 224 20.34 23.53 45.99
CA LYS A 224 21.31 24.56 46.42
C LYS A 224 22.72 24.09 46.09
N ASN A 225 23.54 25.00 45.58
CA ASN A 225 24.94 24.75 45.21
C ASN A 225 25.09 23.54 44.27
N ASP A 226 24.13 23.34 43.37
CA ASP A 226 24.08 22.24 42.40
C ASP A 226 24.13 20.83 43.01
N VAL A 227 23.75 20.71 44.28
CA VAL A 227 23.68 19.43 44.99
C VAL A 227 22.31 18.78 44.78
N VAL A 228 22.31 17.58 44.19
CA VAL A 228 21.14 16.72 44.07
C VAL A 228 21.17 15.64 45.15
N ILE A 229 20.02 15.35 45.76
CA ILE A 229 19.91 14.39 46.85
C ILE A 229 19.40 13.07 46.30
N LEU A 230 20.03 11.95 46.69
CA LEU A 230 19.58 10.61 46.31
C LEU A 230 18.09 10.40 46.63
N ASN A 231 17.34 9.82 45.69
CA ASN A 231 15.88 9.60 45.75
C ASN A 231 15.01 10.86 45.79
N SER A 232 15.59 12.06 45.70
CA SER A 232 14.82 13.27 45.49
C SER A 232 14.20 13.28 44.09
N VAL A 233 13.06 13.96 43.95
CA VAL A 233 12.40 14.18 42.66
C VAL A 233 12.74 15.58 42.18
N ILE A 234 13.09 15.70 40.91
CA ILE A 234 13.40 16.94 40.22
C ILE A 234 12.33 17.17 39.15
N ASP A 235 11.72 18.35 39.18
CA ASP A 235 10.72 18.79 38.21
C ASP A 235 11.42 19.35 36.96
N ILE A 236 11.20 18.74 35.81
CA ILE A 236 11.93 19.07 34.60
C ILE A 236 10.94 19.44 33.50
N VAL A 237 11.24 20.52 32.78
CA VAL A 237 10.62 20.82 31.50
C VAL A 237 11.63 20.39 30.45
N ALA A 238 11.33 19.31 29.74
CA ALA A 238 12.22 18.75 28.72
C ALA A 238 11.60 18.93 27.34
N GLU A 239 12.43 19.32 26.37
CA GLU A 239 12.08 19.30 24.94
C GLU A 239 12.26 17.88 24.42
N ILE A 240 11.16 17.12 24.36
CA ILE A 240 11.19 15.70 23.98
C ILE A 240 10.96 15.60 22.47
N PRO A 241 11.91 15.03 21.70
CA PRO A 241 11.73 14.84 20.26
C PRO A 241 10.64 13.80 19.98
N LYS A 242 10.03 13.90 18.79
CA LYS A 242 8.99 12.96 18.35
C LYS A 242 9.49 11.52 18.35
N ILE A 243 10.73 11.30 17.90
CA ILE A 243 11.44 10.03 17.99
C ILE A 243 12.73 10.27 18.76
N ASP A 244 12.84 9.63 19.93
CA ASP A 244 13.98 9.77 20.83
C ASP A 244 14.83 8.51 20.90
N ILE A 245 16.13 8.75 21.10
CA ILE A 245 17.16 7.72 21.20
C ILE A 245 18.07 7.99 22.40
N VAL A 246 18.61 6.93 22.96
CA VAL A 246 19.67 6.97 23.98
C VAL A 246 20.78 6.01 23.63
N ARG A 247 21.93 6.20 24.27
CA ARG A 247 23.01 5.24 24.20
C ARG A 247 22.57 3.88 24.75
N ALA A 248 22.95 2.82 24.06
CA ALA A 248 22.63 1.46 24.49
C ALA A 248 23.48 1.01 25.69
N ASP A 249 24.68 1.57 25.84
CA ASP A 249 25.66 1.20 26.87
C ASP A 249 25.50 1.93 28.21
N LYS A 250 24.53 2.85 28.33
CA LYS A 250 24.34 3.68 29.51
C LYS A 250 22.88 3.76 29.92
N ASP A 251 22.65 3.65 31.23
CA ASP A 251 21.42 4.07 31.87
C ASP A 251 21.33 5.60 31.78
N GLU A 252 20.58 6.10 30.81
CA GLU A 252 20.36 7.53 30.64
C GLU A 252 19.17 8.02 31.47
N ALA A 253 19.26 9.23 32.01
CA ALA A 253 18.22 9.81 32.85
C ALA A 253 16.86 9.88 32.12
N ARG A 254 16.88 9.99 30.79
CA ARG A 254 15.68 9.95 29.92
C ARG A 254 14.90 8.64 30.04
N GLU A 255 15.56 7.51 30.32
CA GLU A 255 14.89 6.22 30.51
C GLU A 255 14.06 6.14 31.79
N PHE A 256 14.33 7.02 32.76
CA PHE A 256 13.70 7.00 34.09
C PHE A 256 12.77 8.20 34.33
N MET A 257 12.45 8.97 33.29
CA MET A 257 11.49 10.06 33.36
C MET A 257 10.06 9.53 33.50
N VAL A 258 9.31 10.13 34.41
CA VAL A 258 7.87 9.92 34.52
C VAL A 258 7.17 11.11 33.89
N TYR A 259 6.36 10.83 32.87
CA TYR A 259 5.58 11.84 32.15
C TYR A 259 4.38 12.24 33.00
N ILE A 260 4.24 13.55 33.24
CA ILE A 260 3.10 14.12 33.96
C ILE A 260 2.11 14.61 32.90
N GLU A 261 0.86 14.12 32.96
CA GLU A 261 -0.25 14.60 32.12
C GLU A 261 -0.76 15.98 32.55
#